data_AF-A0A4Q2XH28-F1
#
_entry.id   AF-A0A4Q2XH28-F1
#
_cell.length_a   1.000
_cell.length_b   1.000
_cell.length_c   1.000
_cell.angle_alpha   90.00
_cell.angle_beta   90.00
_cell.angle_gamma   90.00
#
_symmetry.space_group_name_H-M   'P 1'
#
loop_
_entity.id
_entity.type
_entity.pdbx_description
1 polymer ?
#
loop_
_entity_poly.entity_id
_entity_poly.type
_entity_poly.pdbx_seq_one_letter_code
_entity_poly.pdbx_strand_id
1 'polypeptide(L)' 'HEGRYHQVRRMFAAAGNHVLELKRISIGGLKMPEDLEEGDWRPLEPEELELVFG' A
#
# COMPACT_ATOMS: atom_id res chain seq x y z
N HIS A 1 10.54 -7.91 -1.71
CA HIS A 1 9.10 -7.64 -1.70
C HIS A 1 8.38 -8.78 -1.01
N GLU A 2 7.90 -8.60 0.22
CA GLU A 2 7.11 -9.61 0.95
C GLU A 2 5.81 -8.98 1.44
N GLY A 3 4.88 -9.83 1.88
CA GLY A 3 3.56 -9.42 2.37
C GLY A 3 3.02 -10.44 3.35
N ARG A 4 3.82 -10.80 4.37
CA ARG A 4 3.40 -11.81 5.36
C ARG A 4 2.21 -11.31 6.17
N TYR A 5 1.46 -12.24 6.76
CA TYR A 5 0.29 -11.92 7.58
C TYR A 5 0.64 -10.91 8.70
N HIS A 6 -0.05 -9.77 8.70
CA HIS A 6 0.14 -8.65 9.62
C HIS A 6 1.60 -8.21 9.78
N GLN A 7 2.42 -8.35 8.74
CA GLN A 7 3.87 -8.19 8.83
C GLN A 7 4.30 -6.88 9.50
N VAL A 8 3.85 -5.74 8.97
CA VAL A 8 4.22 -4.42 9.51
C VAL A 8 3.76 -4.29 10.97
N ARG A 9 2.52 -4.65 11.28
CA ARG A 9 1.99 -4.61 12.65
C ARG A 9 2.82 -5.47 13.61
N ARG A 10 3.24 -6.67 13.18
CA ARG A 10 4.09 -7.57 13.95
C ARG A 10 5.52 -7.06 14.12
N MET A 11 6.07 -6.38 13.11
CA MET A 11 7.40 -5.74 13.21
C MET A 11 7.38 -4.63 14.28
N PHE A 12 6.38 -3.76 14.26
CA PHE A 12 6.23 -2.71 15.30
C PHE A 12 5.97 -3.31 16.68
N ALA A 13 5.13 -4.33 16.79
CA ALA A 13 4.88 -5.02 18.07
C ALA A 13 6.15 -5.66 18.65
N ALA A 14 6.98 -6.28 17.80
CA ALA A 14 8.27 -6.83 18.22
C ALA A 14 9.25 -5.77 18.72
N ALA A 15 9.12 -4.52 18.24
CA ALA A 15 9.87 -3.37 18.72
C ALA A 15 9.22 -2.66 19.93
N GLY A 16 8.16 -3.22 20.52
CA GLY A 16 7.47 -2.64 21.67
C GLY A 16 6.52 -1.49 21.34
N ASN A 17 6.17 -1.31 20.06
CA ASN A 17 5.24 -0.27 19.60
C ASN A 17 3.89 -0.84 19.15
N HIS A 18 2.89 0.02 19.10
CA HIS A 18 1.56 -0.31 18.58
C HIS A 18 1.22 0.53 17.34
N VAL A 19 0.76 -0.14 16.28
CA VAL A 19 0.32 0.52 15.05
C VAL A 19 -1.13 0.98 15.20
N LEU A 20 -1.33 2.28 15.40
CA LEU A 20 -2.65 2.90 15.49
C LEU A 20 -3.35 2.91 14.13
N GLU A 21 -2.65 3.36 13.09
CA GLU A 21 -3.15 3.44 11.72
C GLU A 21 -2.09 2.90 10.75
N LEU A 22 -2.53 2.26 9.67
CA LEU A 22 -1.65 1.76 8.61
C LEU A 22 -2.31 1.99 7.26
N LYS A 23 -1.77 2.93 6.50
CA LYS A 23 -2.19 3.24 5.12
C LYS A 23 -1.10 2.84 4.14
N ARG A 24 -1.47 2.14 3.06
CA ARG A 24 -0.56 1.86 1.95
C ARG A 24 -0.72 2.95 0.90
N ILE A 25 0.39 3.61 0.55
CA ILE A 25 0.41 4.75 -0.38
C ILE A 25 1.00 4.42 -1.75
N SER A 26 1.55 3.21 -1.93
CA SER A 26 2.09 2.76 -3.20
C SER A 26 2.18 1.22 -3.29
N ILE A 27 2.23 0.71 -4.53
CA ILE A 27 2.55 -0.68 -4.88
C ILE A 27 3.43 -0.64 -6.13
N GLY A 28 4.60 -1.28 -6.09
CA GLY A 28 5.59 -1.13 -7.17
C GLY A 28 5.97 0.34 -7.34
N GLY A 29 5.96 0.82 -8.58
CA GLY A 29 6.10 2.23 -8.95
C GLY A 29 4.79 3.04 -8.90
N LEU A 30 3.63 2.39 -8.75
CA LEU A 30 2.33 3.07 -8.73
C LEU A 30 2.07 3.70 -7.36
N LYS A 31 1.75 4.99 -7.34
CA LYS A 31 1.36 5.74 -6.13
C LYS A 31 -0.16 5.89 -6.04
N MET A 32 -0.68 5.99 -4.82
CA MET A 32 -2.07 6.34 -4.57
C MET A 32 -2.36 7.75 -5.11
N PRO A 33 -3.37 7.94 -5.96
CA PRO A 33 -3.79 9.27 -6.41
C PRO A 33 -4.29 10.12 -5.24
N GLU A 34 -4.01 11.43 -5.27
CA GLU A 34 -4.45 12.37 -4.22
C GLU A 34 -5.92 12.79 -4.38
N ASP A 35 -6.49 12.59 -5.57
CA ASP A 35 -7.84 12.97 -5.97
C ASP A 35 -8.85 11.82 -5.86
N LEU A 36 -8.44 10.67 -5.30
CA LEU A 36 -9.30 9.52 -5.09
C LEU A 36 -9.71 9.42 -3.61
N GLU A 37 -10.99 9.62 -3.33
CA GLU A 37 -11.54 9.60 -1.97
C GLU A 37 -11.57 8.18 -1.38
N GLU A 38 -11.66 8.10 -0.05
CA GLU A 38 -11.72 6.80 0.63
C GLU A 38 -13.01 6.04 0.30
N GLY A 39 -12.84 4.83 -0.25
CA GLY A 39 -13.94 3.99 -0.72
C GLY A 39 -14.12 4.02 -2.25
N ASP A 40 -13.54 5.01 -2.93
CA ASP A 40 -13.58 5.10 -4.38
C ASP A 40 -12.54 4.21 -5.05
N TRP A 41 -12.78 3.94 -6.33
CA TRP A 41 -11.87 3.20 -7.19
C TRP A 41 -11.97 3.70 -8.63
N ARG A 42 -10.89 3.49 -9.40
CA ARG A 42 -10.87 3.72 -10.84
C ARG A 42 -10.09 2.62 -11.55
N PRO A 43 -10.35 2.37 -12.84
CA PRO A 43 -9.46 1.54 -13.65
C PRO A 43 -8.04 2.15 -13.71
N LEU A 44 -7.05 1.29 -13.89
CA LEU A 44 -5.68 1.69 -14.18
C LEU A 44 -5.51 1.91 -15.68
N GLU A 45 -4.70 2.91 -16.02
CA GLU A 45 -4.24 3.10 -17.40
C GLU A 45 -3.15 2.07 -17.77
N PRO A 46 -2.95 1.75 -19.06
CA PRO A 46 -1.93 0.78 -19.47
C PRO A 46 -0.53 1.07 -18.94
N GLU A 47 -0.13 2.33 -18.88
CA GLU A 47 1.17 2.75 -18.36
C GLU A 47 1.29 2.53 -16.84
N GLU A 48 0.17 2.60 -16.11
CA GLU A 48 0.13 2.35 -14.66
C GLU A 48 0.22 0.86 -14.34
N LEU A 49 -0.27 -0.02 -15.23
CA LEU A 49 -0.10 -1.47 -15.09
C LEU A 49 1.38 -1.87 -15.13
N GLU A 50 2.15 -1.26 -16.03
CA GLU A 50 3.61 -1.46 -16.10
C GLU A 50 4.31 -1.01 -14.82
N LEU A 51 3.82 0.05 -14.15
CA LEU A 51 4.39 0.47 -12.86
C LEU A 51 4.17 -0.56 -11.73
N VAL A 52 3.16 -1.44 -11.85
CA VAL A 52 2.86 -2.44 -10.81
C VAL A 52 3.56 -3.78 -11.10
N PHE A 53 3.60 -4.20 -12.36
CA PHE A 53 4.01 -5.54 -12.75
C PHE A 53 5.26 -5.62 -13.66
N GLY A 54 5.71 -4.49 -14.20
CA GLY A 54 6.99 -4.39 -14.92
C GLY A 54 8.19 -4.41 -14.00
#